data_AF-A0A961IAP0-F1
#
_entry.id   AF-A0A961IAP0-F1
#
_cell.length_a   1.000
_cell.length_b   1.000
_cell.length_c   1.000
_cell.angle_alpha   90.00
_cell.angle_beta   90.00
_cell.angle_gamma   90.00
#
_symmetry.space_group_name_H-M   'P 1'
#
loop_
_entity.id
_entity.type
_entity.pdbx_description
1 polymer ?
#
loop_
_entity_poly.entity_id
_entity_poly.type
_entity_poly.pdbx_seq_one_letter_code
_entity_poly.pdbx_strand_id
1 'polypeptide(L)'
;GHDTYKGMNASAGDVNNDGKMDIYVSNVHQRLQAEGSLLWLNNGRIDADGYAALEDAAGARNALNEHRFGWGGALADMDLDGRLDILQANGHIDDSYDNLYEGCPDYWYWNDKIGLTAPDTHGYSDAWADLRGRCIYPYERDRIYLNQGRNFVDVSAQVGLTARIPSRAMTMADFDNDGDLDLLVSHQFAPPALYANDFVECDSVTNTGDCRAKHWIGLQLEGNARDCNRDALGTRAVIVAEGLRQVREVTASNGLSAQNDVRLLFGLGALNGSTAQKPVASDKATGFINVSVHWCGAERAQRYALQSNRYHHLIQDAHE
;
A
#
# COMPACT_ATOMS: atom_id res chain seq x y z
N GLY A 1 11.19 -1.43 -15.82
CA GLY A 1 11.83 -0.12 -15.58
C GLY A 1 13.26 -0.33 -15.10
N HIS A 2 14.11 0.68 -15.21
CA HIS A 2 15.43 0.67 -14.57
C HIS A 2 15.31 1.34 -13.21
N ASP A 3 15.55 0.58 -12.13
CA ASP A 3 15.63 1.07 -10.76
C ASP A 3 17.10 1.16 -10.34
N THR A 4 17.43 2.03 -9.39
CA THR A 4 18.72 1.94 -8.71
C THR A 4 18.73 0.75 -7.77
N TYR A 5 19.91 0.20 -7.53
CA TYR A 5 20.17 -0.98 -6.68
C TYR A 5 19.84 -0.77 -5.17
N LYS A 6 18.82 0.01 -4.84
CA LYS A 6 18.46 0.52 -3.51
C LYS A 6 16.99 0.27 -3.14
N GLY A 7 16.20 -0.31 -4.05
CA GLY A 7 14.82 -0.70 -3.76
C GLY A 7 14.74 -1.68 -2.59
N MET A 8 13.90 -1.36 -1.60
CA MET A 8 13.70 -2.20 -0.40
C MET A 8 12.38 -3.00 -0.43
N ASN A 9 11.39 -2.52 -1.17
CA ASN A 9 10.06 -3.11 -1.27
C ASN A 9 9.52 -2.93 -2.69
N ALA A 10 8.69 -3.87 -3.15
CA ALA A 10 7.84 -3.70 -4.32
C ALA A 10 6.40 -4.13 -3.99
N SER A 11 5.45 -3.23 -4.21
CA SER A 11 4.02 -3.50 -4.03
C SER A 11 3.28 -3.25 -5.34
N ALA A 12 2.42 -4.19 -5.73
CA ALA A 12 1.66 -4.13 -6.97
C ALA A 12 0.19 -3.79 -6.73
N GLY A 13 -0.41 -3.00 -7.61
CA GLY A 13 -1.82 -2.62 -7.53
C GLY A 13 -2.23 -1.72 -8.69
N ASP A 14 -3.52 -1.70 -9.03
CA ASP A 14 -4.07 -0.79 -10.06
C ASP A 14 -4.29 0.60 -9.45
N VAL A 15 -3.26 1.45 -9.51
CA VAL A 15 -3.21 2.75 -8.82
C VAL A 15 -3.97 3.83 -9.58
N ASN A 16 -4.09 3.68 -10.91
CA ASN A 16 -4.80 4.61 -11.79
C ASN A 16 -6.18 4.10 -12.25
N ASN A 17 -6.62 2.93 -11.77
CA ASN A 17 -7.89 2.27 -12.10
C ASN A 17 -8.07 2.01 -13.62
N ASP A 18 -6.97 1.75 -14.34
CA ASP A 18 -7.00 1.44 -15.77
C ASP A 18 -7.14 -0.06 -16.07
N GLY A 19 -7.18 -0.87 -15.02
CA GLY A 19 -7.28 -2.32 -15.07
C GLY A 19 -5.96 -3.04 -15.24
N LYS A 20 -4.81 -2.38 -15.08
CA LYS A 20 -3.49 -2.99 -15.14
C LYS A 20 -2.79 -2.79 -13.81
N MET A 21 -1.95 -3.75 -13.43
CA MET A 21 -1.16 -3.63 -12.19
C MET A 21 0.00 -2.68 -12.43
N ASP A 22 0.06 -1.64 -11.62
CA ASP A 22 1.21 -0.75 -11.45
C ASP A 22 2.11 -1.27 -10.33
N ILE A 23 3.32 -0.74 -10.21
CA ILE A 23 4.28 -1.15 -9.18
C ILE A 23 4.82 0.08 -8.45
N TYR A 24 4.65 0.11 -7.13
CA TYR A 24 5.31 1.05 -6.24
C TYR A 24 6.57 0.41 -5.65
N VAL A 25 7.71 1.06 -5.79
CA VAL A 25 9.00 0.61 -5.25
C VAL A 25 9.52 1.64 -4.27
N SER A 26 9.75 1.24 -3.02
CA SER A 26 10.32 2.12 -2.01
C SER A 26 11.81 2.32 -2.24
N ASN A 27 12.31 3.54 -2.14
CA ASN A 27 13.73 3.85 -2.31
C ASN A 27 14.18 4.96 -1.34
N VAL A 28 15.48 5.30 -1.37
CA VAL A 28 16.14 6.25 -0.46
C VAL A 28 16.35 7.60 -1.14
N HIS A 29 15.56 8.60 -0.74
CA HIS A 29 15.66 9.97 -1.20
C HIS A 29 16.38 10.87 -0.19
N GLN A 30 17.71 10.82 -0.16
CA GLN A 30 18.53 11.64 0.74
C GLN A 30 19.63 12.41 0.01
N ARG A 31 20.24 13.40 0.69
CA ARG A 31 21.38 14.14 0.10
C ARG A 31 22.48 13.13 -0.28
N LEU A 32 23.01 13.21 -1.50
CA LEU A 32 23.94 12.24 -2.13
C LEU A 32 23.29 10.96 -2.67
N GLN A 33 21.98 10.77 -2.49
CA GLN A 33 21.18 9.66 -2.99
C GLN A 33 19.92 10.24 -3.67
N ALA A 34 20.09 10.75 -4.89
CA ALA A 34 19.12 11.62 -5.56
C ALA A 34 17.88 10.92 -6.15
N GLU A 35 17.62 9.66 -5.78
CA GLU A 35 16.49 8.91 -6.33
C GLU A 35 15.44 8.64 -5.27
N GLY A 36 14.18 8.94 -5.60
CA GLY A 36 13.04 8.70 -4.74
C GLY A 36 12.47 7.32 -4.88
N SER A 37 11.47 7.02 -4.05
CA SER A 37 10.56 5.92 -4.32
C SER A 37 9.94 6.10 -5.71
N LEU A 38 9.71 4.98 -6.40
CA LEU A 38 9.31 4.94 -7.80
C LEU A 38 7.87 4.44 -7.92
N LEU A 39 7.15 4.95 -8.91
CA LEU A 39 5.78 4.55 -9.21
C LEU A 39 5.71 4.20 -10.68
N TRP A 40 5.88 2.92 -10.98
CA TRP A 40 5.88 2.38 -12.31
C TRP A 40 4.45 2.13 -12.79
N LEU A 41 3.95 2.99 -13.67
CA LEU A 41 2.64 2.84 -14.28
C LEU A 41 2.70 1.92 -15.50
N ASN A 42 1.77 0.97 -15.57
CA ASN A 42 1.66 0.04 -16.69
C ASN A 42 0.80 0.65 -17.81
N ASN A 43 1.45 1.08 -18.89
CA ASN A 43 0.75 1.70 -20.01
C ASN A 43 0.07 0.68 -20.96
N GLY A 44 0.17 -0.62 -20.69
CA GLY A 44 -0.48 -1.69 -21.45
C GLY A 44 0.22 -2.08 -22.75
N ARG A 45 1.33 -1.43 -23.10
CA ARG A 45 2.17 -1.88 -24.20
C ARG A 45 3.08 -3.01 -23.72
N ILE A 46 3.44 -3.88 -24.65
CA ILE A 46 4.47 -4.90 -24.45
C ILE A 46 5.73 -4.40 -25.17
N ASP A 47 6.86 -4.44 -24.49
CA ASP A 47 8.15 -4.05 -25.07
C ASP A 47 8.71 -5.14 -26.01
N ALA A 48 9.88 -4.87 -26.59
CA ALA A 48 10.51 -5.78 -27.55
C ALA A 48 10.91 -7.14 -26.94
N ASP A 49 11.08 -7.20 -25.62
CA ASP A 49 11.48 -8.40 -24.88
C ASP A 49 10.27 -9.17 -24.32
N GLY A 50 9.05 -8.69 -24.56
CA GLY A 50 7.81 -9.34 -24.15
C GLY A 50 7.31 -8.93 -22.76
N TYR A 51 7.91 -7.91 -22.13
CA TYR A 51 7.50 -7.43 -20.81
C TYR A 51 6.54 -6.24 -20.89
N ALA A 52 5.78 -6.02 -19.82
CA ALA A 52 4.92 -4.84 -19.72
C ALA A 52 5.78 -3.57 -19.71
N ALA A 53 5.44 -2.62 -20.59
CA ALA A 53 6.10 -1.33 -20.65
C ALA A 53 5.67 -0.45 -19.47
N LEU A 54 6.62 -0.21 -18.57
CA LEU A 54 6.43 0.57 -17.35
C LEU A 54 7.04 1.97 -17.49
N GLU A 55 6.34 2.99 -16.99
CA GLU A 55 6.80 4.38 -16.96
C GLU A 55 6.79 4.90 -15.53
N ASP A 56 7.92 5.47 -15.06
CA ASP A 56 7.97 6.07 -13.73
C ASP A 56 7.17 7.38 -13.70
N ALA A 57 6.26 7.48 -12.74
CA ALA A 57 5.41 8.63 -12.50
C ALA A 57 5.57 9.22 -11.09
N ALA A 58 6.51 8.72 -10.26
CA ALA A 58 6.60 9.14 -8.86
C ALA A 58 6.83 10.65 -8.70
N GLY A 59 7.78 11.21 -9.45
CA GLY A 59 8.04 12.66 -9.45
C GLY A 59 6.85 13.47 -9.95
N ALA A 60 6.26 13.06 -11.07
CA ALA A 60 5.15 13.77 -11.70
C ALA A 60 3.85 13.72 -10.87
N ARG A 61 3.69 12.70 -10.02
CA ARG A 61 2.49 12.49 -9.19
C ARG A 61 2.72 12.77 -7.70
N ASN A 62 3.88 13.30 -7.31
CA ASN A 62 4.21 13.64 -5.92
C ASN A 62 4.28 12.41 -4.96
N ALA A 63 4.91 11.33 -5.42
CA ALA A 63 5.07 10.07 -4.70
C ALA A 63 6.54 9.65 -4.47
N LEU A 64 7.50 10.57 -4.61
CA LEU A 64 8.95 10.29 -4.53
C LEU A 64 9.46 9.88 -3.15
N ASN A 65 8.66 10.02 -2.09
CA ASN A 65 9.15 9.88 -0.73
C ASN A 65 10.35 10.79 -0.40
N GLU A 66 10.24 12.07 -0.78
CA GLU A 66 11.34 13.04 -0.67
C GLU A 66 11.87 13.20 0.76
N HIS A 67 13.19 13.31 0.88
CA HIS A 67 13.95 13.55 2.11
C HIS A 67 13.82 12.42 3.14
N ARG A 68 13.71 11.17 2.68
CA ARG A 68 13.48 9.99 3.52
C ARG A 68 14.29 8.78 3.08
N PHE A 69 14.60 7.92 4.03
CA PHE A 69 15.14 6.58 3.81
C PHE A 69 13.99 5.57 3.85
N GLY A 70 13.50 5.18 2.67
CA GLY A 70 12.34 4.30 2.54
C GLY A 70 12.64 2.82 2.80
N TRP A 71 11.72 2.16 3.50
CA TRP A 71 11.67 0.71 3.74
C TRP A 71 10.35 0.14 3.20
N GLY A 72 9.56 -0.61 3.98
CA GLY A 72 8.28 -1.15 3.56
C GLY A 72 7.34 -0.10 2.95
N GLY A 73 6.76 -0.43 1.80
CA GLY A 73 5.72 0.35 1.15
C GLY A 73 4.50 -0.51 0.87
N ALA A 74 3.32 0.07 0.85
CA ALA A 74 2.09 -0.69 0.62
C ALA A 74 1.05 0.15 -0.12
N LEU A 75 0.09 -0.55 -0.75
CA LEU A 75 -1.01 0.05 -1.50
C LEU A 75 -2.33 -0.40 -0.89
N ALA A 76 -3.20 0.54 -0.52
CA ALA A 76 -4.56 0.29 -0.03
C ALA A 76 -5.46 1.51 -0.26
N ASP A 77 -6.76 1.30 -0.28
CA ASP A 77 -7.77 2.37 -0.35
C ASP A 77 -8.14 2.77 1.09
N MET A 78 -7.40 3.73 1.67
CA MET A 78 -7.48 4.07 3.11
C MET A 78 -8.67 4.98 3.41
N ASP A 79 -9.14 5.72 2.41
CA ASP A 79 -10.29 6.63 2.55
C ASP A 79 -11.54 6.11 1.84
N LEU A 80 -11.55 4.86 1.39
CA LEU A 80 -12.67 4.15 0.76
C LEU A 80 -13.26 4.86 -0.48
N ASP A 81 -12.45 5.61 -1.23
CA ASP A 81 -12.88 6.33 -2.43
C ASP A 81 -12.70 5.56 -3.74
N GLY A 82 -12.18 4.33 -3.64
CA GLY A 82 -11.97 3.41 -4.76
C GLY A 82 -10.62 3.56 -5.45
N ARG A 83 -9.72 4.42 -4.97
CA ARG A 83 -8.35 4.55 -5.47
C ARG A 83 -7.35 4.01 -4.45
N LEU A 84 -6.25 3.43 -4.94
CA LEU A 84 -5.18 2.98 -4.06
C LEU A 84 -4.30 4.16 -3.66
N ASP A 85 -4.13 4.32 -2.35
CA ASP A 85 -3.20 5.20 -1.65
C ASP A 85 -1.86 4.50 -1.44
N ILE A 86 -0.83 5.27 -1.08
CA ILE A 86 0.51 4.76 -0.80
C ILE A 86 0.85 4.95 0.67
N LEU A 87 1.30 3.88 1.33
CA LEU A 87 1.86 3.90 2.67
C LEU A 87 3.35 3.60 2.59
N GLN A 88 4.17 4.28 3.40
CA GLN A 88 5.63 4.21 3.32
C GLN A 88 6.30 4.32 4.70
N ALA A 89 6.97 3.25 5.12
CA ALA A 89 7.82 3.19 6.29
C ALA A 89 9.16 3.90 6.03
N ASN A 90 9.63 4.69 6.99
CA ASN A 90 10.83 5.52 6.88
C ASN A 90 11.76 5.44 8.09
N GLY A 91 12.96 6.01 7.93
CA GLY A 91 13.97 6.09 8.98
C GLY A 91 14.87 4.86 9.02
N HIS A 92 16.15 5.06 9.33
CA HIS A 92 17.12 3.98 9.32
C HIS A 92 17.56 3.57 10.73
N ILE A 93 18.62 4.15 11.30
CA ILE A 93 19.16 3.74 12.61
C ILE A 93 19.09 4.94 13.56
N ASP A 94 18.50 4.73 14.73
CA ASP A 94 18.60 5.63 15.87
C ASP A 94 19.47 5.03 16.99
N ASP A 95 19.62 5.76 18.09
CA ASP A 95 20.38 5.39 19.29
C ASP A 95 19.53 4.78 20.42
N SER A 96 18.27 4.45 20.16
CA SER A 96 17.33 3.99 21.19
C SER A 96 17.79 2.68 21.86
N TYR A 97 18.47 1.81 21.11
CA TYR A 97 18.99 0.53 21.59
C TYR A 97 20.36 0.66 22.26
N ASP A 98 21.28 1.42 21.67
CA ASP A 98 22.68 1.54 22.09
C ASP A 98 23.06 3.01 22.36
N ASN A 99 22.61 3.59 23.47
CA ASN A 99 22.90 4.99 23.81
C ASN A 99 24.32 5.18 24.40
N LEU A 100 25.35 5.06 23.55
CA LEU A 100 26.76 5.09 23.96
C LEU A 100 27.37 6.49 24.06
N TYR A 101 26.78 7.49 23.42
CA TYR A 101 27.33 8.85 23.32
C TYR A 101 26.30 9.88 23.79
N GLU A 102 26.76 11.09 24.11
CA GLU A 102 25.83 12.19 24.37
C GLU A 102 25.19 12.66 23.05
N GLY A 103 23.86 12.56 22.98
CA GLY A 103 23.10 12.78 21.75
C GLY A 103 23.35 11.68 20.72
N CYS A 104 22.87 11.90 19.49
CA CYS A 104 23.04 10.92 18.43
C CYS A 104 24.03 11.38 17.33
N PRO A 105 25.33 11.06 17.44
CA PRO A 105 26.32 11.43 16.44
C PRO A 105 26.03 10.82 15.07
N ASP A 106 26.18 11.63 14.03
CA ASP A 106 25.98 11.20 12.64
C ASP A 106 27.04 10.18 12.21
N TYR A 107 26.59 9.02 11.74
CA TYR A 107 27.46 7.94 11.26
C TYR A 107 28.29 8.34 10.04
N TRP A 108 27.74 9.15 9.12
CA TRP A 108 28.38 9.50 7.86
C TRP A 108 29.63 10.35 8.05
N TYR A 109 29.72 11.12 9.14
CA TYR A 109 30.97 11.80 9.49
C TYR A 109 32.13 10.82 9.68
N TRP A 110 31.88 9.67 10.30
CA TRP A 110 32.89 8.63 10.53
C TRP A 110 33.12 7.78 9.28
N ASN A 111 32.04 7.45 8.57
CA ASN A 111 32.14 6.71 7.32
C ASN A 111 32.93 7.47 6.25
N ASP A 112 32.85 8.81 6.21
CA ASP A 112 33.68 9.65 5.34
C ASP A 112 35.18 9.43 5.60
N LYS A 113 35.59 9.28 6.87
CA LYS A 113 37.01 9.01 7.20
C LYS A 113 37.48 7.66 6.66
N ILE A 114 36.62 6.66 6.67
CA ILE A 114 36.91 5.32 6.13
C ILE A 114 36.85 5.35 4.60
N GLY A 115 35.95 6.12 4.02
CA GLY A 115 35.89 6.33 2.56
C GLY A 115 37.19 6.90 1.98
N LEU A 116 37.99 7.60 2.78
CA LEU A 116 39.30 8.14 2.40
C LEU A 116 40.48 7.17 2.57
N THR A 117 40.27 5.97 3.12
CA THR A 117 41.32 4.95 3.24
C THR A 117 41.54 4.20 1.91
N ALA A 118 42.58 3.38 1.85
CA ALA A 118 42.84 2.56 0.67
C ALA A 118 41.72 1.53 0.43
N PRO A 119 41.41 1.17 -0.84
CA PRO A 119 40.27 0.32 -1.17
C PRO A 119 40.27 -1.08 -0.53
N ASP A 120 41.46 -1.61 -0.22
CA ASP A 120 41.63 -2.86 0.51
C ASP A 120 40.98 -2.80 1.90
N THR A 121 41.04 -1.63 2.56
CA THR A 121 40.42 -1.38 3.87
C THR A 121 38.89 -1.55 3.81
N HIS A 122 38.25 -1.24 2.67
CA HIS A 122 36.80 -1.28 2.53
C HIS A 122 36.24 -2.71 2.51
N GLY A 123 37.08 -3.70 2.20
CA GLY A 123 36.70 -5.13 2.21
C GLY A 123 36.67 -5.76 3.60
N TYR A 124 37.21 -5.09 4.63
CA TYR A 124 37.29 -5.60 5.99
C TYR A 124 36.19 -5.00 6.86
N SER A 125 35.16 -5.77 7.19
CA SER A 125 34.01 -5.30 7.99
C SER A 125 34.39 -4.75 9.37
N ASP A 126 35.50 -5.21 9.95
CA ASP A 126 36.05 -4.75 11.22
C ASP A 126 36.81 -3.41 11.11
N ALA A 127 37.08 -2.94 9.89
CA ALA A 127 37.60 -1.60 9.63
C ALA A 127 36.48 -0.57 9.41
N TRP A 128 35.22 -0.99 9.39
CA TRP A 128 34.07 -0.09 9.25
C TRP A 128 33.78 0.64 10.56
N ALA A 129 33.15 1.81 10.48
CA ALA A 129 32.84 2.61 11.66
C ALA A 129 31.81 1.85 12.51
N ASP A 130 32.02 1.86 13.83
CA ASP A 130 31.05 1.29 14.76
C ASP A 130 29.72 2.05 14.64
N LEU A 131 28.65 1.31 14.34
CA LEU A 131 27.28 1.83 14.22
C LEU A 131 26.65 2.10 15.59
N ARG A 132 27.12 1.43 16.65
CA ARG A 132 26.47 1.52 17.96
C ARG A 132 26.55 2.94 18.51
N GLY A 133 25.41 3.45 18.99
CA GLY A 133 25.26 4.83 19.44
C GLY A 133 25.39 5.90 18.36
N ARG A 134 25.38 5.53 17.08
CA ARG A 134 25.39 6.49 15.98
C ARG A 134 24.09 6.42 15.21
N CYS A 135 23.73 7.55 14.62
CA CYS A 135 22.49 7.67 13.87
C CYS A 135 22.74 7.69 12.36
N ILE A 136 21.80 7.07 11.65
CA ILE A 136 21.61 7.17 10.20
C ILE A 136 20.15 7.52 9.98
N TYR A 137 19.86 8.77 9.61
CA TYR A 137 18.49 9.25 9.35
C TYR A 137 17.47 8.85 10.45
N PRO A 138 17.69 9.27 11.72
CA PRO A 138 17.14 8.57 12.89
C PRO A 138 15.70 8.91 13.33
N TYR A 139 15.07 9.96 12.83
CA TYR A 139 13.77 10.42 13.38
C TYR A 139 12.84 10.86 12.27
N GLU A 140 12.89 10.12 11.16
CA GLU A 140 12.02 10.33 10.02
C GLU A 140 10.62 9.85 10.33
N ARG A 141 9.62 10.57 9.80
CA ARG A 141 8.23 10.15 9.89
C ARG A 141 7.88 9.25 8.72
N ASP A 142 7.08 8.26 9.02
CA ASP A 142 6.31 7.47 8.08
C ASP A 142 5.35 8.34 7.24
N ARG A 143 4.94 7.83 6.07
CA ARG A 143 4.08 8.55 5.14
C ARG A 143 2.83 7.77 4.72
N ILE A 144 1.72 8.48 4.57
CA ILE A 144 0.48 8.06 3.92
C ILE A 144 0.17 9.13 2.87
N TYR A 145 0.07 8.70 1.62
CA TYR A 145 -0.26 9.55 0.50
C TYR A 145 -1.63 9.18 -0.06
N LEU A 146 -2.60 10.09 0.07
CA LEU A 146 -3.91 9.90 -0.55
C LEU A 146 -3.85 10.18 -2.04
N ASN A 147 -4.46 9.30 -2.82
CA ASN A 147 -4.52 9.39 -4.28
C ASN A 147 -5.68 10.29 -4.72
N GLN A 148 -5.37 11.48 -5.22
CA GLN A 148 -6.35 12.43 -5.76
C GLN A 148 -6.61 12.22 -7.27
N GLY A 149 -6.32 11.01 -7.78
CA GLY A 149 -6.43 10.63 -9.18
C GLY A 149 -5.22 11.08 -10.00
N ARG A 150 -4.92 12.38 -10.04
CA ARG A 150 -3.74 12.88 -10.77
C ARG A 150 -2.47 12.85 -9.92
N ASN A 151 -2.56 13.31 -8.69
CA ASN A 151 -1.42 13.46 -7.77
C ASN A 151 -1.72 12.83 -6.42
N PHE A 152 -0.66 12.63 -5.65
CA PHE A 152 -0.67 12.17 -4.28
C PHE A 152 -0.48 13.33 -3.30
N VAL A 153 -1.14 13.24 -2.14
CA VAL A 153 -1.05 14.23 -1.06
C VAL A 153 -0.64 13.53 0.23
N ASP A 154 0.47 13.97 0.83
CA ASP A 154 0.91 13.50 2.16
C ASP A 154 -0.08 14.00 3.24
N VAL A 155 -0.78 13.07 3.88
CA VAL A 155 -1.76 13.33 4.93
C VAL A 155 -1.33 12.83 6.30
N SER A 156 -0.08 12.39 6.46
CA SER A 156 0.37 11.69 7.68
C SER A 156 0.16 12.46 8.95
N ALA A 157 0.42 13.78 8.94
CA ALA A 157 0.22 14.61 10.12
C ALA A 157 -1.27 14.76 10.48
N GLN A 158 -2.13 14.81 9.46
CA GLN A 158 -3.57 15.00 9.57
C GLN A 158 -4.26 13.76 10.14
N VAL A 159 -3.74 12.57 9.82
CA VAL A 159 -4.26 11.28 10.32
C VAL A 159 -3.50 10.75 11.54
N GLY A 160 -2.67 11.59 12.18
CA GLY A 160 -2.00 11.26 13.44
C GLY A 160 -0.72 10.40 13.31
N LEU A 161 -0.31 10.01 12.10
CA LEU A 161 0.95 9.30 11.82
C LEU A 161 2.15 10.25 11.96
N THR A 162 2.44 10.63 13.20
CA THR A 162 3.41 11.68 13.55
C THR A 162 4.63 11.17 14.32
N ALA A 163 4.64 9.88 14.67
CA ALA A 163 5.73 9.23 15.37
C ALA A 163 7.05 9.42 14.60
N ARG A 164 8.12 9.69 15.35
CA ARG A 164 9.48 9.86 14.81
C ARG A 164 10.35 8.70 15.28
N ILE A 165 9.96 7.52 14.87
CA ILE A 165 10.61 6.26 15.23
C ILE A 165 10.91 5.55 13.92
N PRO A 166 12.15 5.07 13.68
CA PRO A 166 12.45 4.30 12.48
C PRO A 166 11.54 3.08 12.33
N SER A 167 10.92 2.94 11.17
CA SER A 167 10.01 1.85 10.84
C SER A 167 10.62 0.91 9.79
N ARG A 168 10.13 -0.33 9.71
CA ARG A 168 10.58 -1.31 8.72
C ARG A 168 9.45 -1.80 7.82
N ALA A 169 8.36 -2.23 8.44
CA ALA A 169 7.22 -2.78 7.72
C ALA A 169 5.95 -2.00 8.06
N MET A 170 5.06 -1.93 7.08
CA MET A 170 3.69 -1.50 7.25
C MET A 170 2.80 -2.60 6.70
N THR A 171 1.73 -2.91 7.43
CA THR A 171 0.73 -3.84 6.97
C THR A 171 -0.66 -3.35 7.30
N MET A 172 -1.60 -3.67 6.41
CA MET A 172 -2.99 -3.25 6.54
C MET A 172 -3.91 -4.46 6.64
N ALA A 173 -4.86 -4.37 7.55
CA ALA A 173 -5.94 -5.33 7.73
C ALA A 173 -7.12 -4.63 8.37
N ASP A 174 -8.32 -5.08 8.04
CA ASP A 174 -9.53 -4.67 8.74
C ASP A 174 -9.67 -5.58 9.98
N PHE A 175 -9.11 -5.15 11.13
CA PHE A 175 -8.99 -6.03 12.30
C PHE A 175 -10.32 -6.25 13.01
N ASP A 176 -11.24 -5.28 12.96
CA ASP A 176 -12.54 -5.36 13.63
C ASP A 176 -13.71 -5.67 12.67
N ASN A 177 -13.45 -5.73 11.37
CA ASN A 177 -14.37 -6.07 10.28
C ASN A 177 -15.45 -5.03 10.04
N ASP A 178 -15.14 -3.75 10.22
CA ASP A 178 -16.08 -2.65 10.06
C ASP A 178 -16.06 -2.03 8.64
N GLY A 179 -15.04 -2.37 7.84
CA GLY A 179 -14.93 -2.02 6.44
C GLY A 179 -13.96 -0.93 6.07
N ASP A 180 -13.16 -0.45 7.01
CA ASP A 180 -11.95 0.28 6.69
C ASP A 180 -10.70 -0.53 7.09
N LEU A 181 -9.56 -0.15 6.49
CA LEU A 181 -8.31 -0.85 6.75
C LEU A 181 -7.55 -0.11 7.85
N ASP A 182 -7.20 -0.83 8.90
CA ASP A 182 -6.26 -0.38 9.92
C ASP A 182 -4.81 -0.49 9.43
N LEU A 183 -3.91 0.20 10.12
CA LEU A 183 -2.47 0.17 9.85
C LEU A 183 -1.68 -0.36 11.06
N LEU A 184 -0.98 -1.47 10.87
CA LEU A 184 0.04 -1.95 11.80
C LEU A 184 1.44 -1.60 11.28
N VAL A 185 2.23 -0.91 12.11
CA VAL A 185 3.59 -0.48 11.82
C VAL A 185 4.58 -1.22 12.72
N SER A 186 5.61 -1.80 12.11
CA SER A 186 6.74 -2.35 12.86
C SER A 186 7.87 -1.33 12.96
N HIS A 187 8.25 -1.02 14.19
CA HIS A 187 9.36 -0.12 14.49
C HIS A 187 10.65 -0.90 14.71
N GLN A 188 11.79 -0.28 14.37
CA GLN A 188 13.09 -0.81 14.74
C GLN A 188 13.37 -0.50 16.21
N PHE A 189 13.69 -1.52 17.00
CA PHE A 189 14.03 -1.43 18.43
C PHE A 189 12.98 -0.75 19.34
N ALA A 190 11.74 -0.61 18.86
CA ALA A 190 10.62 -0.07 19.62
C ALA A 190 9.38 -0.98 19.46
N PRO A 191 8.40 -0.89 20.38
CA PRO A 191 7.14 -1.62 20.23
C PRO A 191 6.44 -1.31 18.90
N PRO A 192 5.70 -2.25 18.29
CA PRO A 192 4.89 -1.94 17.12
C PRO A 192 3.74 -0.99 17.50
N ALA A 193 3.21 -0.28 16.49
CA ALA A 193 2.06 0.61 16.65
C ALA A 193 0.90 0.16 15.76
N LEU A 194 -0.30 0.08 16.33
CA LEU A 194 -1.55 -0.14 15.60
C LEU A 194 -2.33 1.18 15.54
N TYR A 195 -2.68 1.60 14.34
CA TYR A 195 -3.52 2.75 14.07
C TYR A 195 -4.86 2.21 13.59
N ALA A 196 -5.88 2.36 14.45
CA ALA A 196 -7.25 2.08 14.08
C ALA A 196 -7.71 3.15 13.08
N ASN A 197 -8.25 2.73 11.95
CA ASN A 197 -8.94 3.62 11.04
C ASN A 197 -10.41 3.68 11.49
N ASP A 198 -10.96 4.88 11.55
CA ASP A 198 -12.36 5.10 11.94
C ASP A 198 -12.92 6.17 10.98
N PHE A 199 -12.62 6.02 9.68
CA PHE A 199 -12.80 7.12 8.74
C PHE A 199 -14.28 7.37 8.47
N VAL A 200 -14.72 8.58 8.81
CA VAL A 200 -16.04 9.11 8.45
C VAL A 200 -15.89 10.37 7.61
N GLU A 201 -16.61 10.42 6.49
CA GLU A 201 -16.63 11.61 5.64
C GLU A 201 -17.66 12.60 6.18
N CYS A 202 -17.17 13.74 6.68
CA CYS A 202 -18.02 14.83 7.13
C CYS A 202 -18.31 15.82 6.02
N ASP A 203 -19.58 16.15 5.81
CA ASP A 203 -20.00 17.15 4.83
C ASP A 203 -19.49 18.54 5.23
N SER A 204 -18.38 18.92 4.62
CA SER A 204 -17.76 20.24 4.79
C SER A 204 -18.45 21.34 3.99
N VAL A 205 -19.36 21.00 3.08
CA VAL A 205 -20.03 21.94 2.17
C VAL A 205 -21.34 22.46 2.77
N THR A 206 -22.12 21.59 3.43
CA THR A 206 -23.38 22.02 4.06
C THR A 206 -23.21 22.60 5.45
N ASN A 207 -22.02 22.47 6.05
CA ASN A 207 -21.67 22.97 7.39
C ASN A 207 -22.64 22.46 8.49
N THR A 208 -23.30 21.32 8.23
CA THR A 208 -24.26 20.69 9.16
C THR A 208 -23.57 19.81 10.19
N GLY A 209 -22.32 19.41 9.93
CA GLY A 209 -21.61 18.42 10.75
C GLY A 209 -22.08 16.99 10.51
N ASP A 210 -22.85 16.74 9.44
CA ASP A 210 -23.28 15.39 9.08
C ASP A 210 -22.09 14.58 8.56
N CYS A 211 -21.64 13.62 9.35
CA CYS A 211 -20.62 12.66 8.96
C CYS A 211 -21.26 11.33 8.59
N ARG A 212 -20.78 10.71 7.49
CA ARG A 212 -21.27 9.43 6.99
C ARG A 212 -20.10 8.51 6.73
N ALA A 213 -20.26 7.25 7.12
CA ALA A 213 -19.38 6.18 6.68
C ALA A 213 -19.50 6.02 5.17
N LYS A 214 -18.37 5.82 4.49
CA LYS A 214 -18.37 5.44 3.08
C LYS A 214 -18.78 3.98 2.94
N HIS A 215 -19.26 3.64 1.76
CA HIS A 215 -19.64 2.28 1.45
C HIS A 215 -18.43 1.47 1.02
N TRP A 216 -18.49 0.17 1.25
CA TRP A 216 -17.40 -0.75 0.91
C TRP A 216 -17.94 -2.11 0.53
N ILE A 217 -17.10 -3.00 0.02
CA ILE A 217 -17.40 -4.43 -0.10
C ILE A 217 -16.12 -5.22 0.08
N GLY A 218 -16.18 -6.24 0.94
CA GLY A 218 -15.07 -7.13 1.21
C GLY A 218 -15.27 -8.51 0.59
N LEU A 219 -14.21 -9.10 0.05
CA LEU A 219 -14.23 -10.44 -0.55
C LEU A 219 -13.16 -11.33 0.09
N GLN A 220 -13.59 -12.44 0.68
CA GLN A 220 -12.74 -13.57 1.00
C GLN A 220 -12.92 -14.62 -0.08
N LEU A 221 -11.85 -14.96 -0.79
CA LEU A 221 -11.90 -15.87 -1.94
C LEU A 221 -11.19 -17.18 -1.59
N GLU A 222 -11.81 -18.30 -1.92
CA GLU A 222 -11.26 -19.63 -1.72
C GLU A 222 -11.29 -20.42 -3.03
N GLY A 223 -10.12 -20.85 -3.50
CA GLY A 223 -10.01 -21.66 -4.72
C GLY A 223 -10.43 -23.12 -4.47
N ASN A 224 -10.81 -23.81 -5.54
CA ASN A 224 -11.36 -25.17 -5.46
C ASN A 224 -10.30 -26.28 -5.20
N ALA A 225 -9.02 -25.91 -5.03
CA ALA A 225 -7.88 -26.80 -4.86
C ALA A 225 -7.64 -27.79 -6.03
N ARG A 226 -8.23 -27.53 -7.20
CA ARG A 226 -8.03 -28.29 -8.44
C ARG A 226 -7.43 -27.41 -9.53
N ASP A 227 -8.17 -26.36 -9.90
CA ASP A 227 -7.78 -25.41 -10.94
C ASP A 227 -7.17 -24.16 -10.33
N CYS A 228 -7.63 -23.78 -9.15
CA CYS A 228 -7.09 -22.70 -8.35
C CYS A 228 -6.58 -23.18 -7.00
N ASN A 229 -5.49 -22.61 -6.51
CA ASN A 229 -4.97 -22.88 -5.17
C ASN A 229 -5.98 -22.42 -4.09
N ARG A 230 -5.98 -23.06 -2.92
CA ARG A 230 -7.02 -22.83 -1.89
C ARG A 230 -7.04 -21.37 -1.39
N ASP A 231 -5.88 -20.73 -1.34
CA ASP A 231 -5.76 -19.32 -0.93
C ASP A 231 -6.09 -18.33 -2.06
N ALA A 232 -6.58 -18.84 -3.21
CA ALA A 232 -7.01 -18.10 -4.38
C ALA A 232 -5.95 -17.16 -4.97
N LEU A 233 -4.66 -17.39 -4.71
CA LEU A 233 -3.55 -16.54 -5.19
C LEU A 233 -3.59 -16.39 -6.72
N GLY A 234 -3.50 -15.15 -7.20
CA GLY A 234 -3.63 -14.78 -8.62
C GLY A 234 -5.09 -14.64 -9.11
N THR A 235 -6.08 -14.80 -8.22
CA THR A 235 -7.49 -14.51 -8.55
C THR A 235 -7.72 -13.01 -8.59
N ARG A 236 -8.35 -12.54 -9.66
CA ARG A 236 -8.63 -11.12 -9.89
C ARG A 236 -10.12 -10.84 -9.71
N ALA A 237 -10.46 -9.93 -8.82
CA ALA A 237 -11.81 -9.40 -8.67
C ALA A 237 -11.94 -8.02 -9.32
N VAL A 238 -13.04 -7.84 -10.04
CA VAL A 238 -13.38 -6.61 -10.73
C VAL A 238 -14.75 -6.15 -10.26
N ILE A 239 -14.82 -4.90 -9.79
CA ILE A 239 -16.04 -4.28 -9.32
C ILE A 239 -16.36 -3.06 -10.17
N VAL A 240 -17.65 -2.88 -10.49
CA VAL A 240 -18.16 -1.68 -11.13
C VAL A 240 -19.29 -1.10 -10.30
N ALA A 241 -19.09 0.11 -9.79
CA ALA A 241 -20.05 0.85 -8.97
C ALA A 241 -19.90 2.36 -9.21
N GLU A 242 -21.00 3.10 -9.34
CA GLU A 242 -21.02 4.58 -9.45
C GLU A 242 -20.00 5.19 -10.44
N GLY A 243 -19.79 4.53 -11.59
CA GLY A 243 -18.85 5.00 -12.61
C GLY A 243 -17.37 4.69 -12.33
N LEU A 244 -17.05 4.09 -11.18
CA LEU A 244 -15.74 3.54 -10.87
C LEU A 244 -15.66 2.08 -11.30
N ARG A 245 -14.52 1.72 -11.87
CA ARG A 245 -14.12 0.33 -12.14
C ARG A 245 -12.85 0.07 -11.35
N GLN A 246 -12.91 -0.88 -10.42
CA GLN A 246 -11.79 -1.23 -9.57
C GLN A 246 -11.35 -2.66 -9.84
N VAL A 247 -10.05 -2.87 -9.67
CA VAL A 247 -9.42 -4.17 -9.86
C VAL A 247 -8.52 -4.44 -8.67
N ARG A 248 -8.69 -5.61 -8.06
CA ARG A 248 -7.80 -6.14 -7.03
C ARG A 248 -7.49 -7.59 -7.33
N GLU A 249 -6.30 -8.03 -6.95
CA GLU A 249 -5.83 -9.40 -7.11
C GLU A 249 -5.43 -9.94 -5.75
N VAL A 250 -5.71 -11.22 -5.49
CA VAL A 250 -5.22 -11.90 -4.30
C VAL A 250 -3.74 -12.20 -4.50
N THR A 251 -2.87 -11.48 -3.78
CA THR A 251 -1.42 -11.60 -3.90
C THR A 251 -0.80 -12.30 -2.69
N ALA A 252 0.28 -13.04 -2.90
CA ALA A 252 1.01 -13.72 -1.84
C ALA A 252 2.01 -12.83 -1.08
N SER A 253 2.28 -11.62 -1.59
CA SER A 253 3.31 -10.73 -1.04
C SER A 253 2.97 -9.27 -1.34
N ASN A 254 3.09 -8.44 -0.31
CA ASN A 254 3.10 -6.98 -0.38
C ASN A 254 3.81 -6.42 0.87
N GLY A 255 4.67 -5.43 0.69
CA GLY A 255 5.44 -4.86 1.79
C GLY A 255 6.79 -5.55 2.05
N LEU A 256 7.67 -4.84 2.76
CA LEU A 256 8.94 -5.38 3.24
C LEU A 256 8.70 -6.09 4.57
N SER A 257 9.02 -7.38 4.67
CA SER A 257 8.88 -8.16 5.92
C SER A 257 7.47 -8.10 6.53
N ALA A 258 6.45 -7.93 5.69
CA ALA A 258 5.03 -7.86 6.04
C ALA A 258 4.19 -8.58 4.99
N GLN A 259 2.93 -8.82 5.34
CA GLN A 259 1.89 -9.30 4.44
C GLN A 259 0.56 -8.73 4.91
N ASN A 260 -0.12 -7.98 4.06
CA ASN A 260 -1.45 -7.44 4.31
C ASN A 260 -2.50 -8.54 4.35
N ASP A 261 -3.68 -8.16 4.82
CA ASP A 261 -4.88 -8.98 4.72
C ASP A 261 -5.07 -9.49 3.28
N VAL A 262 -5.31 -10.80 3.16
CA VAL A 262 -5.54 -11.47 1.88
C VAL A 262 -6.94 -11.22 1.34
N ARG A 263 -7.86 -10.74 2.19
CA ARG A 263 -9.20 -10.34 1.78
C ARG A 263 -9.11 -9.08 0.93
N LEU A 264 -9.88 -9.06 -0.16
CA LEU A 264 -9.92 -7.89 -1.04
C LEU A 264 -10.98 -6.93 -0.53
N LEU A 265 -10.58 -5.68 -0.28
CA LEU A 265 -11.48 -4.61 0.11
C LEU A 265 -11.56 -3.57 -1.02
N PHE A 266 -12.79 -3.12 -1.28
CA PHE A 266 -13.10 -2.12 -2.29
C PHE A 266 -13.91 -1.00 -1.65
N GLY A 267 -13.36 0.21 -1.59
CA GLY A 267 -14.11 1.40 -1.25
C GLY A 267 -15.07 1.78 -2.38
N LEU A 268 -16.30 2.12 -2.03
CA LEU A 268 -17.37 2.45 -2.99
C LEU A 268 -17.79 3.92 -2.87
N GLY A 269 -17.08 4.71 -2.06
CA GLY A 269 -17.37 6.11 -1.80
C GLY A 269 -18.77 6.33 -1.22
N ALA A 270 -19.37 7.46 -1.59
CA ALA A 270 -20.68 7.89 -1.11
C ALA A 270 -21.89 7.13 -1.71
N LEU A 271 -21.67 6.10 -2.53
CA LEU A 271 -22.68 5.22 -3.16
C LEU A 271 -24.13 5.72 -3.12
N ASN A 272 -24.47 6.66 -4.02
CA ASN A 272 -25.76 7.35 -4.00
C ASN A 272 -26.90 6.54 -4.66
N GLY A 273 -27.11 5.27 -4.28
CA GLY A 273 -28.31 4.47 -4.58
C GLY A 273 -28.78 4.35 -6.05
N SER A 274 -28.09 4.94 -7.03
CA SER A 274 -28.61 5.21 -8.37
C SER A 274 -28.12 4.22 -9.42
N THR A 275 -27.12 3.40 -9.09
CA THR A 275 -26.66 2.29 -9.96
C THR A 275 -27.27 0.92 -9.61
N ALA A 276 -28.26 0.85 -8.73
CA ALA A 276 -29.09 -0.35 -8.57
C ALA A 276 -30.00 -0.54 -9.80
N GLN A 277 -29.63 -1.43 -10.72
CA GLN A 277 -30.63 -2.03 -11.60
C GLN A 277 -31.66 -2.75 -10.72
N LYS A 278 -32.90 -2.23 -10.75
CA LYS A 278 -34.08 -2.56 -9.94
C LYS A 278 -34.15 -3.99 -9.37
N PRO A 279 -34.37 -4.15 -8.06
CA PRO A 279 -35.14 -5.26 -7.51
C PRO A 279 -36.65 -4.92 -7.50
N VAL A 280 -37.47 -5.94 -7.74
CA VAL A 280 -38.93 -5.91 -7.64
C VAL A 280 -39.35 -5.61 -6.19
N ALA A 281 -40.46 -4.87 -6.04
CA ALA A 281 -40.91 -4.17 -4.83
C ALA A 281 -40.94 -4.98 -3.52
N SER A 282 -40.18 -4.52 -2.51
CA SER A 282 -40.64 -4.16 -1.15
C SER A 282 -39.43 -3.82 -0.25
N ASP A 283 -39.38 -2.56 0.20
CA ASP A 283 -38.52 -1.91 1.20
C ASP A 283 -37.35 -2.67 1.87
N LYS A 284 -36.13 -2.41 1.36
CA LYS A 284 -35.05 -1.61 2.01
C LYS A 284 -33.88 -1.47 1.03
N ALA A 285 -33.21 -0.32 1.02
CA ALA A 285 -32.17 0.07 0.06
C ALA A 285 -30.90 -0.81 0.14
N THR A 286 -30.93 -2.02 -0.43
CA THR A 286 -29.73 -2.83 -0.61
C THR A 286 -29.26 -2.73 -2.05
N GLY A 287 -28.34 -1.80 -2.29
CA GLY A 287 -27.62 -1.65 -3.55
C GLY A 287 -26.75 -2.88 -3.79
N PHE A 288 -27.15 -3.72 -4.75
CA PHE A 288 -26.32 -4.83 -5.18
C PHE A 288 -25.19 -4.31 -6.07
N ILE A 289 -23.99 -4.79 -5.81
CA ILE A 289 -22.76 -4.47 -6.53
C ILE A 289 -22.45 -5.63 -7.47
N ASN A 290 -22.21 -5.30 -8.74
CA ASN A 290 -21.80 -6.28 -9.73
C ASN A 290 -20.31 -6.58 -9.54
N VAL A 291 -20.02 -7.82 -9.15
CA VAL A 291 -18.66 -8.33 -8.93
C VAL A 291 -18.37 -9.40 -9.97
N SER A 292 -17.24 -9.28 -10.67
CA SER A 292 -16.73 -10.32 -11.55
C SER A 292 -15.44 -10.88 -10.98
N VAL A 293 -15.39 -12.18 -10.72
CA VAL A 293 -14.22 -12.88 -10.19
C VAL A 293 -13.62 -13.76 -11.27
N HIS A 294 -12.39 -13.45 -11.66
CA HIS A 294 -11.59 -14.29 -12.55
C HIS A 294 -10.66 -15.15 -11.69
N TRP A 295 -11.15 -16.33 -11.34
CA TRP A 295 -10.41 -17.31 -10.53
C TRP A 295 -9.09 -17.68 -11.18
N CYS A 296 -8.07 -17.94 -10.35
CA CYS A 296 -6.81 -18.42 -10.86
C CYS A 296 -7.00 -19.76 -11.60
N GLY A 297 -6.37 -19.90 -12.78
CA GLY A 297 -6.55 -21.06 -13.65
C GLY A 297 -7.87 -21.13 -14.44
N ALA A 298 -8.86 -20.25 -14.19
CA ALA A 298 -10.11 -20.25 -14.94
C ALA A 298 -10.01 -19.45 -16.25
N GLU A 299 -10.68 -19.91 -17.31
CA GLU A 299 -10.76 -19.18 -18.60
C GLU A 299 -11.81 -18.05 -18.60
N ARG A 300 -12.79 -18.12 -17.71
CA ARG A 300 -13.95 -17.21 -17.67
C ARG A 300 -14.18 -16.70 -16.27
N ALA A 301 -14.54 -15.42 -16.18
CA ALA A 301 -14.95 -14.82 -14.91
C ALA A 301 -16.36 -15.29 -14.50
N GLN A 302 -16.52 -15.59 -13.21
CA GLN A 302 -17.81 -15.78 -12.56
C GLN A 302 -18.39 -14.43 -12.13
N ARG A 303 -19.72 -14.26 -12.18
CA ARG A 303 -20.39 -13.00 -11.87
C ARG A 303 -21.31 -13.17 -10.65
N TYR A 304 -21.27 -12.18 -9.78
CA TYR A 304 -22.05 -12.13 -8.55
C TYR A 304 -22.73 -10.77 -8.43
N ALA A 305 -23.90 -10.77 -7.80
CA ALA A 305 -24.57 -9.57 -7.31
C ALA A 305 -24.53 -9.60 -5.80
N LEU A 306 -23.70 -8.76 -5.18
CA LEU A 306 -23.39 -8.81 -3.75
C LEU A 306 -23.82 -7.53 -3.04
N GLN A 307 -24.21 -7.63 -1.77
CA GLN A 307 -24.57 -6.45 -0.98
C GLN A 307 -23.31 -5.68 -0.55
N SER A 308 -23.36 -4.36 -0.55
CA SER A 308 -22.31 -3.52 0.06
C SER A 308 -22.31 -3.61 1.60
N ASN A 309 -21.26 -3.07 2.21
CA ASN A 309 -21.01 -2.90 3.64
C ASN A 309 -20.94 -4.20 4.43
N ARG A 310 -20.28 -5.21 3.84
CA ARG A 310 -20.00 -6.50 4.47
C ARG A 310 -18.94 -7.26 3.69
N TYR A 311 -18.33 -8.23 4.38
CA TYR A 311 -17.58 -9.29 3.74
C TYR A 311 -18.49 -10.36 3.13
N HIS A 312 -18.04 -10.92 2.00
CA HIS A 312 -18.57 -12.11 1.36
C HIS A 312 -17.48 -13.15 1.22
N HIS A 313 -17.77 -14.38 1.65
CA HIS A 313 -16.92 -15.53 1.40
C HIS A 313 -17.42 -16.25 0.14
N LEU A 314 -16.58 -16.26 -0.90
CA LEU A 314 -16.86 -16.90 -2.17
C LEU A 314 -15.91 -18.08 -2.34
N ILE A 315 -16.45 -19.21 -2.77
CA ILE A 315 -15.69 -20.42 -3.06
C ILE A 315 -15.83 -20.70 -4.55
N GLN A 316 -14.73 -21.00 -5.23
CA GLN A 316 -14.76 -21.35 -6.65
C GLN A 316 -15.56 -22.64 -6.85
N ASP A 317 -16.52 -22.61 -7.77
CA ASP A 317 -17.28 -23.80 -8.14
C ASP A 317 -16.37 -24.87 -8.76
N ALA A 318 -16.68 -26.15 -8.53
CA ALA A 318 -16.10 -27.21 -9.33
C ALA A 318 -16.72 -27.13 -10.74
N HIS A 319 -15.90 -26.91 -11.77
CA HIS A 319 -16.35 -27.14 -13.13
C HIS A 319 -16.67 -28.65 -13.27
N GLU A 320 -17.87 -28.98 -13.77
CA GLU A 320 -18.26 -30.35 -14.16
C GLU A 320 -17.45 -30.84 -15.36
#